data_AF-A0A7D4QMJ6-F1
#
_entry.id   AF-A0A7D4QMJ6-F1
#
_cell.length_a   1.000
_cell.length_b   1.000
_cell.length_c   1.000
_cell.angle_alpha   90.00
_cell.angle_beta   90.00
_cell.angle_gamma   90.00
#
_symmetry.space_group_name_H-M   'P 1'
#
loop_
_entity.id
_entity.type
_entity.pdbx_description
1 polymer ?
#
loop_
_entity_poly.entity_id
_entity_poly.type
_entity_poly.pdbx_seq_one_letter_code
_entity_poly.pdbx_strand_id
1 'polypeptide(L)'
;MSFPLTSAKLQGYDPGQVDALMSRVGSQLANPERRLVTAPMLAVARFDLVLGGYQIPAVDQELARLADDLEIAEISRLLARYGKARVSSDLAANLRTIKQVLEQEPKKRFDIVRDGYEQKLVGAMLKRVIVKRSSLTAPKSFELRTSSLGRSGSGFERSQVDEFLALVVTALHQQEILS
;
A
#
# COMPACT_ATOMS: atom_id res chain seq x y z
N MET A 1 -20.32 -4.25 5.40
CA MET A 1 -20.05 -2.96 4.72
C MET A 1 -20.79 -2.97 3.41
N SER A 2 -21.25 -1.83 2.90
CA SER A 2 -21.90 -1.73 1.58
C SER A 2 -21.17 -0.68 0.77
N PHE A 3 -20.77 -1.02 -0.45
CA PHE A 3 -20.16 -0.08 -1.37
C PHE A 3 -21.22 0.50 -2.31
N PRO A 4 -21.06 1.75 -2.77
CA PRO A 4 -21.93 2.30 -3.80
C PRO A 4 -21.74 1.53 -5.11
N LEU A 5 -22.83 1.29 -5.83
CA LEU A 5 -22.81 0.68 -7.16
C LEU A 5 -22.54 1.73 -8.25
N THR A 6 -21.97 1.29 -9.36
CA THR A 6 -21.92 2.06 -10.59
C THR A 6 -23.31 2.07 -11.26
N SER A 7 -23.50 2.91 -12.28
CA SER A 7 -24.69 2.77 -13.12
C SER A 7 -24.63 1.46 -13.93
N ALA A 8 -25.77 0.93 -14.35
CA ALA A 8 -25.87 -0.35 -15.06
C ALA A 8 -25.07 -0.44 -16.38
N LYS A 9 -24.56 0.70 -16.89
CA LYS A 9 -23.76 0.78 -18.13
C LYS A 9 -22.26 0.95 -17.88
N LEU A 10 -21.85 1.13 -16.62
CA LEU A 10 -20.45 1.37 -16.25
C LEU A 10 -19.88 0.17 -15.54
N GLN A 11 -18.63 -0.15 -15.84
CA GLN A 11 -17.90 -1.21 -15.15
C GLN A 11 -17.56 -0.80 -13.71
N GLY A 12 -17.74 -1.73 -12.79
CA GLY A 12 -17.30 -1.68 -11.41
C GLY A 12 -16.73 -3.04 -11.00
N TYR A 13 -16.21 -3.16 -9.80
CA TYR A 13 -15.73 -4.44 -9.28
C TYR A 13 -16.88 -5.41 -9.01
N ASP A 14 -16.63 -6.70 -9.24
CA ASP A 14 -17.55 -7.77 -8.90
C ASP A 14 -17.91 -7.74 -7.40
N PRO A 15 -19.19 -7.49 -7.05
CA PRO A 15 -19.61 -7.40 -5.65
C PRO A 15 -19.35 -8.67 -4.85
N GLY A 16 -19.53 -9.85 -5.46
CA GLY A 16 -19.34 -11.13 -4.78
C GLY A 16 -17.88 -11.36 -4.39
N GLN A 17 -16.94 -10.99 -5.24
CA GLN A 17 -15.50 -11.09 -4.94
C GLN A 17 -15.08 -10.10 -3.84
N VAL A 18 -15.57 -8.85 -3.92
CA VAL A 18 -15.29 -7.82 -2.91
C VAL A 18 -15.87 -8.24 -1.56
N ASP A 19 -17.13 -8.65 -1.52
CA ASP A 19 -17.81 -9.05 -0.29
C ASP A 19 -17.17 -10.29 0.35
N ALA A 20 -16.70 -11.25 -0.46
CA ALA A 20 -15.95 -12.40 0.03
C ALA A 20 -14.63 -11.98 0.73
N LEU A 21 -13.90 -11.01 0.17
CA LEU A 21 -12.69 -10.48 0.82
C LEU A 21 -13.05 -9.72 2.11
N MET A 22 -14.05 -8.83 2.05
CA MET A 22 -14.49 -8.06 3.22
C MET A 22 -14.98 -8.95 4.36
N SER A 23 -15.63 -10.08 4.05
CA SER A 23 -16.03 -11.08 5.04
C SER A 23 -14.82 -11.71 5.74
N ARG A 24 -13.72 -11.97 5.01
CA ARG A 24 -12.47 -12.48 5.60
C ARG A 24 -11.82 -11.44 6.50
N VAL A 25 -11.78 -10.19 6.06
CA VAL A 25 -11.26 -9.07 6.85
C VAL A 25 -12.08 -8.92 8.13
N GLY A 26 -13.42 -8.85 8.04
CA GLY A 26 -14.30 -8.76 9.20
C GLY A 26 -14.12 -9.93 10.18
N SER A 27 -13.95 -11.15 9.67
CA SER A 27 -13.69 -12.35 10.48
C SER A 27 -12.37 -12.27 11.26
N GLN A 28 -11.33 -11.68 10.65
CA GLN A 28 -10.06 -11.43 11.32
C GLN A 28 -10.14 -10.29 12.31
N LEU A 29 -10.84 -9.20 12.00
CA LEU A 29 -11.03 -8.11 12.96
C LEU A 29 -11.77 -8.58 14.22
N ALA A 30 -12.73 -9.50 14.06
CA ALA A 30 -13.40 -10.16 15.19
C ALA A 30 -12.50 -11.16 15.94
N ASN A 31 -11.48 -11.73 15.28
CA ASN A 31 -10.55 -12.70 15.86
C ASN A 31 -9.11 -12.47 15.34
N PRO A 32 -8.37 -11.49 15.91
CA PRO A 32 -7.08 -11.04 15.37
C PRO A 32 -6.01 -12.15 15.24
N GLU A 33 -6.11 -13.20 16.06
CA GLU A 33 -5.17 -14.33 16.02
C GLU A 33 -5.28 -15.21 14.77
N ARG A 34 -6.38 -15.13 14.01
CA ARG A 34 -6.60 -16.00 12.84
C ARG A 34 -5.74 -15.65 11.62
N ARG A 35 -5.28 -14.39 11.50
CA ARG A 35 -4.38 -13.90 10.43
C ARG A 35 -4.77 -14.38 9.02
N LEU A 36 -6.05 -14.26 8.69
CA LEU A 36 -6.63 -14.63 7.40
C LEU A 36 -6.21 -13.69 6.25
N VAL A 37 -5.92 -12.43 6.55
CA VAL A 37 -5.66 -11.35 5.60
C VAL A 37 -4.54 -10.45 6.15
N THR A 38 -3.60 -10.07 5.29
CA THR A 38 -2.50 -9.15 5.62
C THR A 38 -2.62 -7.85 4.82
N ALA A 39 -1.94 -6.79 5.28
CA ALA A 39 -1.90 -5.53 4.55
C ALA A 39 -1.36 -5.67 3.11
N PRO A 40 -0.27 -6.44 2.84
CA PRO A 40 0.16 -6.71 1.47
C PRO A 40 -0.89 -7.42 0.62
N MET A 41 -1.67 -8.36 1.18
CA MET A 41 -2.74 -9.03 0.44
C MET A 41 -3.83 -8.06 -0.01
N LEU A 42 -4.19 -7.09 0.84
CA LEU A 42 -5.17 -6.06 0.47
C LEU A 42 -4.63 -5.12 -0.60
N ALA A 43 -3.34 -4.76 -0.54
CA ALA A 43 -2.72 -3.83 -1.49
C ALA A 43 -2.66 -4.38 -2.93
N VAL A 44 -2.54 -5.70 -3.09
CA VAL A 44 -2.46 -6.35 -4.42
C VAL A 44 -3.77 -7.02 -4.84
N ALA A 45 -4.84 -6.88 -4.05
CA ALA A 45 -6.14 -7.47 -4.36
C ALA A 45 -6.65 -6.98 -5.72
N ARG A 46 -7.13 -7.90 -6.54
CA ARG A 46 -7.73 -7.63 -7.85
C ARG A 46 -9.11 -8.26 -7.88
N PHE A 47 -10.04 -7.54 -8.50
CA PHE A 47 -11.39 -8.02 -8.73
C PHE A 47 -11.72 -7.91 -10.20
N ASP A 48 -12.57 -8.80 -10.66
CA ASP A 48 -13.11 -8.76 -12.01
C ASP A 48 -14.02 -7.54 -12.20
N LEU A 49 -14.12 -7.06 -13.45
CA LEU A 49 -14.95 -5.92 -13.81
C LEU A 49 -16.29 -6.38 -14.40
N VAL A 50 -17.38 -5.93 -13.79
CA VAL A 50 -18.76 -6.23 -14.21
C VAL A 50 -19.59 -4.95 -14.37
N LEU A 51 -20.58 -4.97 -15.26
CA LEU A 51 -21.51 -3.84 -15.44
C LEU A 51 -22.39 -3.68 -14.19
N GLY A 52 -22.49 -2.44 -13.69
CA GLY A 52 -23.25 -2.16 -12.47
C GLY A 52 -22.61 -2.70 -11.18
N GLY A 53 -21.32 -3.04 -11.22
CA GLY A 53 -20.57 -3.50 -10.04
C GLY A 53 -20.30 -2.40 -9.01
N TYR A 54 -19.54 -2.71 -7.96
CA TYR A 54 -19.14 -1.72 -6.97
C TYR A 54 -18.20 -0.67 -7.57
N GLN A 55 -18.34 0.58 -7.12
CA GLN A 55 -17.48 1.67 -7.57
C GLN A 55 -16.03 1.39 -7.16
N ILE A 56 -15.17 1.25 -8.17
CA ILE A 56 -13.73 0.99 -8.02
C ILE A 56 -13.09 1.94 -6.99
N PRO A 57 -13.28 3.28 -7.07
CA PRO A 57 -12.65 4.18 -6.11
C PRO A 57 -13.13 3.97 -4.67
N ALA A 58 -14.39 3.57 -4.46
CA ALA A 58 -14.92 3.35 -3.12
C ALA A 58 -14.32 2.10 -2.47
N VAL A 59 -14.15 1.03 -3.26
CA VAL A 59 -13.53 -0.22 -2.80
C VAL A 59 -12.03 -0.02 -2.55
N ASP A 60 -11.30 0.59 -3.49
CA ASP A 60 -9.85 0.82 -3.37
C ASP A 60 -9.49 1.68 -2.16
N GLN A 61 -10.28 2.73 -1.89
CA GLN A 61 -10.09 3.58 -0.72
C GLN A 61 -10.33 2.81 0.59
N GLU A 62 -11.32 1.94 0.64
CA GLU A 62 -11.58 1.14 1.84
C GLU A 62 -10.49 0.08 2.05
N LEU A 63 -10.02 -0.56 0.98
CA LEU A 63 -8.89 -1.48 1.03
C LEU A 63 -7.62 -0.79 1.54
N ALA A 64 -7.36 0.45 1.10
CA ALA A 64 -6.23 1.24 1.57
C ALA A 64 -6.33 1.55 3.08
N ARG A 65 -7.53 1.93 3.57
CA ARG A 65 -7.77 2.14 5.01
C ARG A 65 -7.55 0.87 5.82
N LEU A 66 -8.17 -0.24 5.40
CA LEU A 66 -8.04 -1.53 6.07
C LEU A 66 -6.59 -2.04 6.05
N ALA A 67 -5.83 -1.78 4.99
CA ALA A 67 -4.43 -2.14 4.92
C ALA A 67 -3.59 -1.37 5.95
N ASP A 68 -3.85 -0.07 6.13
CA ASP A 68 -3.20 0.73 7.18
C ASP A 68 -3.57 0.22 8.58
N ASP A 69 -4.85 -0.06 8.85
CA ASP A 69 -5.31 -0.58 10.15
C ASP A 69 -4.63 -1.92 10.50
N LEU A 70 -4.56 -2.83 9.52
CA LEU A 70 -3.90 -4.12 9.69
C LEU A 70 -2.39 -3.98 9.93
N GLU A 71 -1.74 -3.07 9.23
CA GLU A 71 -0.30 -2.85 9.37
C GLU A 71 0.06 -2.20 10.72
N ILE A 72 -0.72 -1.20 11.14
CA ILE A 72 -0.57 -0.57 12.46
C ILE A 72 -0.79 -1.60 13.58
N ALA A 73 -1.81 -2.45 13.46
CA ALA A 73 -2.07 -3.51 14.43
C ALA A 73 -0.91 -4.52 14.50
N GLU A 74 -0.35 -4.91 13.35
CA GLU A 74 0.79 -5.82 13.30
C GLU A 74 2.04 -5.21 13.95
N ILE A 75 2.39 -3.96 13.61
CA ILE A 75 3.54 -3.27 14.19
C ILE A 75 3.34 -3.08 15.70
N SER A 76 2.14 -2.70 16.14
CA SER A 76 1.81 -2.56 17.57
C SER A 76 1.96 -3.88 18.32
N ARG A 77 1.59 -5.01 17.70
CA ARG A 77 1.80 -6.34 18.27
C ARG A 77 3.28 -6.71 18.34
N LEU A 78 4.05 -6.41 17.30
CA LEU A 78 5.50 -6.61 17.31
C LEU A 78 6.16 -5.78 18.42
N LEU A 79 5.71 -4.54 18.61
CA LEU A 79 6.16 -3.67 19.69
C LEU A 79 5.85 -4.27 21.07
N ALA A 80 4.61 -4.72 21.29
CA ALA A 80 4.21 -5.33 22.55
C ALA A 80 4.97 -6.62 22.85
N ARG A 81 5.26 -7.42 21.83
CA ARG A 81 5.89 -8.74 21.97
C ARG A 81 7.42 -8.68 22.10
N TYR A 82 8.08 -7.79 21.35
CA TYR A 82 9.54 -7.76 21.22
C TYR A 82 10.19 -6.44 21.68
N GLY A 83 9.37 -5.45 22.08
CA GLY A 83 9.82 -4.17 22.60
C GLY A 83 10.27 -3.16 21.54
N LYS A 84 10.49 -1.92 21.99
CA LYS A 84 10.87 -0.78 21.15
C LYS A 84 12.13 -1.04 20.31
N ALA A 85 13.14 -1.66 20.90
CA ALA A 85 14.42 -1.91 20.24
C ALA A 85 14.26 -2.71 18.93
N ARG A 86 13.35 -3.69 18.90
CA ARG A 86 13.08 -4.47 17.69
C ARG A 86 12.49 -3.62 16.58
N VAL A 87 11.41 -2.87 16.89
CA VAL A 87 10.74 -2.01 15.91
C VAL A 87 11.66 -0.88 15.43
N SER A 88 12.50 -0.33 16.30
CA SER A 88 13.51 0.66 15.91
C SER A 88 14.59 0.08 14.99
N SER A 89 15.01 -1.16 15.21
CA SER A 89 15.94 -1.85 14.31
C SER A 89 15.32 -2.10 12.94
N ASP A 90 14.06 -2.53 12.90
CA ASP A 90 13.32 -2.75 11.66
C ASP A 90 13.13 -1.43 10.89
N LEU A 91 12.76 -0.34 11.58
CA LEU A 91 12.70 1.01 10.99
C LEU A 91 14.06 1.43 10.41
N ALA A 92 15.15 1.26 11.15
CA ALA A 92 16.49 1.62 10.68
C ALA A 92 16.92 0.80 9.45
N ALA A 93 16.52 -0.46 9.35
CA ALA A 93 16.71 -1.27 8.15
C ALA A 93 15.90 -0.71 6.96
N ASN A 94 14.60 -0.46 7.16
CA ASN A 94 13.71 0.08 6.14
C ASN A 94 14.20 1.44 5.61
N LEU A 95 14.60 2.37 6.49
CA LEU A 95 15.14 3.67 6.11
C LEU A 95 16.41 3.57 5.27
N ARG A 96 17.28 2.58 5.55
CA ARG A 96 18.49 2.34 4.75
C ARG A 96 18.12 1.87 3.34
N THR A 97 17.20 0.92 3.22
CA THR A 97 16.72 0.43 1.92
C THR A 97 16.04 1.55 1.12
N ILE A 98 15.15 2.32 1.75
CA ILE A 98 14.47 3.46 1.10
C ILE A 98 15.51 4.46 0.59
N LYS A 99 16.48 4.83 1.43
CA LYS A 99 17.54 5.75 1.06
C LYS A 99 18.37 5.24 -0.13
N GLN A 100 18.75 3.97 -0.13
CA GLN A 100 19.49 3.36 -1.23
C GLN A 100 18.74 3.46 -2.56
N VAL A 101 17.43 3.21 -2.59
CA VAL A 101 16.62 3.37 -3.81
C VAL A 101 16.53 4.83 -4.23
N LEU A 102 16.33 5.76 -3.29
CA LEU A 102 16.22 7.19 -3.59
C LEU A 102 17.54 7.81 -4.11
N GLU A 103 18.70 7.30 -3.68
CA GLU A 103 20.02 7.76 -4.11
C GLU A 103 20.43 7.25 -5.50
N GLN A 104 19.77 6.20 -6.00
CA GLN A 104 20.00 5.73 -7.36
C GLN A 104 19.52 6.75 -8.40
N GLU A 105 20.20 6.75 -9.55
CA GLU A 105 19.77 7.48 -10.74
C GLU A 105 18.30 7.16 -11.05
N PRO A 106 17.43 8.15 -11.35
CA PRO A 106 15.99 7.93 -11.46
C PRO A 106 15.58 6.75 -12.36
N LYS A 107 16.28 6.52 -13.48
CA LYS A 107 15.99 5.44 -14.44
C LYS A 107 16.48 4.06 -13.99
N LYS A 108 17.33 3.98 -12.97
CA LYS A 108 17.89 2.73 -12.43
C LYS A 108 17.17 2.24 -11.18
N ARG A 109 16.26 3.05 -10.61
CA ARG A 109 15.52 2.74 -9.38
C ARG A 109 14.63 1.50 -9.52
N PHE A 110 14.04 1.33 -10.70
CA PHE A 110 13.14 0.24 -11.04
C PHE A 110 13.36 -0.16 -12.50
N ASP A 111 13.05 -1.40 -12.82
CA ASP A 111 13.10 -1.94 -14.18
C ASP A 111 12.09 -1.24 -15.08
N ILE A 112 12.43 -1.14 -16.36
CA ILE A 112 11.56 -0.55 -17.39
C ILE A 112 10.89 -1.69 -18.17
N VAL A 113 9.56 -1.70 -18.15
CA VAL A 113 8.74 -2.72 -18.82
C VAL A 113 7.72 -2.09 -19.74
N ARG A 114 7.18 -2.92 -20.64
CA ARG A 114 5.95 -2.59 -21.36
C ARG A 114 4.77 -2.70 -20.39
N ASP A 115 3.89 -1.70 -20.42
CA ASP A 115 2.75 -1.59 -19.50
C ASP A 115 3.12 -1.37 -18.02
N GLY A 116 4.18 -0.60 -17.75
CA GLY A 116 4.54 -0.17 -16.40
C GLY A 116 3.78 1.08 -15.92
N TYR A 117 4.11 1.58 -14.73
CA TYR A 117 3.64 2.89 -14.26
C TYR A 117 4.36 4.04 -14.99
N GLU A 118 3.70 5.19 -15.12
CA GLU A 118 4.28 6.34 -15.80
C GLU A 118 5.47 6.91 -15.01
N GLN A 119 6.68 6.87 -15.61
CA GLN A 119 7.93 7.28 -14.95
C GLN A 119 7.88 8.70 -14.37
N LYS A 120 7.17 9.63 -15.02
CA LYS A 120 7.02 11.01 -14.55
C LYS A 120 6.18 11.09 -13.26
N LEU A 121 5.07 10.37 -13.20
CA LEU A 121 4.19 10.35 -12.03
C LEU A 121 4.86 9.64 -10.85
N VAL A 122 5.51 8.50 -11.10
CA VAL A 122 6.34 7.82 -10.09
C VAL A 122 7.45 8.74 -9.58
N GLY A 123 8.18 9.39 -10.49
CA GLY A 123 9.23 10.35 -10.13
C GLY A 123 8.71 11.53 -9.30
N ALA A 124 7.53 12.06 -9.61
CA ALA A 124 6.89 13.12 -8.85
C ALA A 124 6.51 12.66 -7.43
N MET A 125 6.01 11.42 -7.29
CA MET A 125 5.74 10.81 -5.99
C MET A 125 7.02 10.65 -5.16
N LEU A 126 8.06 10.05 -5.76
CA LEU A 126 9.33 9.77 -5.08
C LEU A 126 10.07 11.03 -4.63
N LYS A 127 9.91 12.16 -5.32
CA LYS A 127 10.47 13.47 -4.89
C LYS A 127 9.92 13.96 -3.55
N ARG A 128 8.76 13.46 -3.13
CA ARG A 128 8.12 13.82 -1.86
C ARG A 128 8.54 12.90 -0.72
N VAL A 129 9.25 11.80 -1.02
CA VAL A 129 9.78 10.87 -0.04
C VAL A 129 11.23 11.27 0.27
N ILE A 130 11.48 11.67 1.51
CA ILE A 130 12.76 12.22 1.95
C ILE A 130 13.19 11.50 3.22
N VAL A 131 14.39 10.92 3.21
CA VAL A 131 15.03 10.35 4.40
C VAL A 131 16.12 11.31 4.89
N LYS A 132 15.98 11.86 6.10
CA LYS A 132 16.94 12.79 6.70
C LYS A 132 17.15 12.47 8.18
N ARG A 133 18.41 12.36 8.62
CA ARG A 133 18.80 12.15 10.03
C ARG A 133 17.98 11.03 10.71
N SER A 134 17.82 9.90 10.02
CA SER A 134 17.04 8.74 10.51
C SER A 134 15.54 8.99 10.67
N SER A 135 14.98 10.01 10.00
CA SER A 135 13.55 10.24 9.90
C SER A 135 13.10 10.24 8.45
N LEU A 136 11.88 9.76 8.22
CA LEU A 136 11.19 9.76 6.96
C LEU A 136 10.11 10.84 6.94
N THR A 137 10.17 11.69 5.92
CA THR A 137 9.07 12.58 5.53
C THR A 137 8.55 12.12 4.19
N ALA A 138 7.25 11.86 4.10
CA ALA A 138 6.59 11.40 2.89
C ALA A 138 5.11 11.84 2.91
N PRO A 139 4.42 11.73 1.76
CA PRO A 139 2.95 11.80 1.73
C PRO A 139 2.32 10.82 2.72
N LYS A 140 1.08 11.09 3.12
CA LYS A 140 0.33 10.20 4.03
C LYS A 140 0.20 8.81 3.42
N SER A 141 0.15 7.76 4.26
CA SER A 141 0.02 6.36 3.84
C SER A 141 -1.13 6.15 2.85
N PHE A 142 -2.29 6.72 3.14
CA PHE A 142 -3.47 6.67 2.28
C PHE A 142 -3.18 7.21 0.88
N GLU A 143 -2.50 8.36 0.78
CA GLU A 143 -2.13 8.94 -0.51
C GLU A 143 -1.13 8.05 -1.26
N LEU A 144 -0.15 7.47 -0.58
CA LEU A 144 0.81 6.55 -1.18
C LEU A 144 0.14 5.30 -1.77
N ARG A 145 -0.93 4.80 -1.12
CA ARG A 145 -1.68 3.62 -1.56
C ARG A 145 -2.68 3.90 -2.69
N THR A 146 -3.32 5.07 -2.69
CA THR A 146 -4.44 5.35 -3.62
C THR A 146 -4.05 6.24 -4.81
N SER A 147 -2.83 6.78 -4.85
CA SER A 147 -2.41 7.66 -5.93
C SER A 147 -2.33 6.92 -7.26
N SER A 148 -2.98 7.47 -8.30
CA SER A 148 -2.83 6.96 -9.65
C SER A 148 -1.46 7.34 -10.21
N LEU A 149 -0.65 6.33 -10.53
CA LEU A 149 0.69 6.48 -11.12
C LEU A 149 0.67 6.36 -12.66
N GLY A 150 -0.53 6.34 -13.26
CA GLY A 150 -0.71 6.21 -14.71
C GLY A 150 -0.27 4.87 -15.28
N ARG A 151 -0.37 4.71 -16.60
CA ARG A 151 0.14 3.53 -17.33
C ARG A 151 0.96 4.00 -18.53
N SER A 152 2.07 3.33 -18.82
CA SER A 152 2.94 3.66 -19.93
C SER A 152 3.50 2.42 -20.63
N GLY A 153 3.64 2.50 -21.96
CA GLY A 153 4.28 1.46 -22.77
C GLY A 153 5.80 1.33 -22.53
N SER A 154 6.40 2.29 -21.81
CA SER A 154 7.76 2.23 -21.27
C SER A 154 7.74 2.80 -19.86
N GLY A 155 7.15 2.04 -18.94
CA GLY A 155 6.93 2.45 -17.56
C GLY A 155 7.86 1.73 -16.58
N PHE A 156 7.90 2.20 -15.33
CA PHE A 156 8.54 1.43 -14.25
C PHE A 156 7.71 0.19 -13.92
N GLU A 157 8.39 -0.91 -13.62
CA GLU A 157 7.74 -2.16 -13.23
C GLU A 157 6.87 -1.96 -12.00
N ARG A 158 5.57 -2.30 -12.15
CA ARG A 158 4.54 -1.94 -11.17
C ARG A 158 4.80 -2.60 -9.82
N SER A 159 5.17 -3.88 -9.83
CA SER A 159 5.45 -4.62 -8.60
C SER A 159 6.58 -4.01 -7.77
N GLN A 160 7.66 -3.57 -8.41
CA GLN A 160 8.80 -2.94 -7.73
C GLN A 160 8.44 -1.56 -7.15
N VAL A 161 7.64 -0.77 -7.87
CA VAL A 161 7.16 0.52 -7.38
C VAL A 161 6.20 0.31 -6.20
N ASP A 162 5.26 -0.62 -6.32
CA ASP A 162 4.28 -0.95 -5.27
C ASP A 162 5.00 -1.47 -4.01
N GLU A 163 6.01 -2.33 -4.16
CA GLU A 163 6.84 -2.83 -3.05
C GLU A 163 7.62 -1.68 -2.37
N PHE A 164 8.21 -0.78 -3.15
CA PHE A 164 8.88 0.39 -2.60
C PHE A 164 7.91 1.31 -1.84
N LEU A 165 6.73 1.59 -2.39
CA LEU A 165 5.72 2.40 -1.70
C LEU A 165 5.19 1.72 -0.45
N ALA A 166 5.00 0.40 -0.47
CA ALA A 166 4.66 -0.38 0.71
C ALA A 166 5.73 -0.24 1.80
N LEU A 167 7.01 -0.36 1.44
CA LEU A 167 8.13 -0.16 2.38
C LEU A 167 8.14 1.25 3.00
N VAL A 168 7.84 2.28 2.22
CA VAL A 168 7.70 3.67 2.70
C VAL A 168 6.55 3.77 3.70
N VAL A 169 5.40 3.16 3.40
CA VAL A 169 4.24 3.13 4.31
C VAL A 169 4.56 2.40 5.62
N THR A 170 5.20 1.23 5.56
CA THR A 170 5.67 0.50 6.74
C THR A 170 6.57 1.36 7.62
N ALA A 171 7.54 2.06 7.01
CA ALA A 171 8.46 2.93 7.73
C ALA A 171 7.77 4.15 8.36
N LEU A 172 6.74 4.72 7.72
CA LEU A 172 5.93 5.79 8.30
C LEU A 172 5.21 5.31 9.56
N HIS A 173 4.52 4.17 9.48
CA HIS A 173 3.78 3.61 10.62
C HIS A 173 4.72 3.24 11.77
N GLN A 174 5.88 2.63 11.48
CA GLN A 174 6.89 2.35 12.49
C GLN A 174 7.41 3.62 13.17
N GLN A 175 7.66 4.69 12.38
CA GLN A 175 8.10 5.98 12.92
C GLN A 175 7.04 6.61 13.83
N GLU A 176 5.78 6.62 13.42
CA GLU A 176 4.66 7.17 14.19
C GLU A 176 4.41 6.41 15.49
N ILE A 177 4.52 5.08 15.47
CA ILE A 177 4.37 4.25 16.67
C ILE A 177 5.55 4.42 17.65
N LEU A 178 6.74 4.76 17.15
CA LEU A 178 7.94 4.94 17.97
C LEU A 178 8.12 6.35 18.52
N SER A 179 7.49 7.36 17.93
CA SER A 179 7.54 8.76 18.37
C SER A 179 6.83 8.95 19.71
#